data_AF-A0A6P0XDF6-F1
#
_entry.id   AF-A0A6P0XDF6-F1
#
_cell.length_a   1.000
_cell.length_b   1.000
_cell.length_c   1.000
_cell.angle_alpha   90.00
_cell.angle_beta   90.00
_cell.angle_gamma   90.00
#
_symmetry.space_group_name_H-M   'P 1'
#
loop_
_entity.id
_entity.type
_entity.pdbx_description
1 polymer ?
#
loop_
_entity_poly.entity_id
_entity_poly.type
_entity_poly.pdbx_seq_one_letter_code
_entity_poly.pdbx_strand_id
1 'polypeptide(L)'
;MILLTILVASLARSKEFAHGIRGHWGIENRLHWVKDVVLNEDLSTIHMGDAPANISVVRAIVLNVLRRNGYDSITTAQRFLSNDIDKLLILLE
;
A
#
# COMPACT_ATOMS: atom_id res chain seq x y z
N MET A 1 4.81 -13.48 0.80
CA MET A 1 4.28 -13.11 -0.53
C MET A 1 4.05 -14.31 -1.46
N ILE A 2 5.04 -15.19 -1.73
CA ILE A 2 4.88 -16.32 -2.68
C ILE A 2 3.89 -17.40 -2.21
N LEU A 3 3.72 -17.58 -0.89
CA LEU A 3 2.86 -18.63 -0.31
C LEU A 3 1.36 -18.47 -0.60
N LEU A 4 0.85 -17.24 -0.73
CA LEU A 4 -0.58 -17.01 -0.99
C LEU A 4 -0.96 -17.33 -2.45
N THR A 5 -0.05 -17.03 -3.38
CA THR A 5 -0.20 -17.36 -4.81
C THR A 5 -0.22 -18.87 -5.06
N ILE A 6 0.57 -19.64 -4.29
CA ILE A 6 0.65 -21.11 -4.41
C ILE A 6 -0.61 -21.79 -3.86
N LEU A 7 -1.13 -21.33 -2.71
CA LEU A 7 -2.31 -21.92 -2.07
C LEU A 7 -3.58 -21.76 -2.93
N VAL A 8 -3.74 -20.61 -3.59
CA VAL A 8 -4.88 -20.35 -4.49
C VAL A 8 -4.75 -21.12 -5.80
N ALA A 9 -3.52 -21.40 -6.26
CA ALA A 9 -3.26 -22.17 -7.48
C ALA A 9 -3.70 -23.63 -7.38
N SER A 10 -3.65 -24.23 -6.19
CA SER A 10 -4.02 -25.65 -6.05
C SER A 10 -5.53 -25.91 -6.04
N LEU A 11 -6.38 -24.87 -6.05
CA LEU A 11 -7.82 -24.98 -5.79
C LEU A 11 -8.75 -24.51 -6.94
N ALA A 12 -8.24 -23.91 -8.04
CA ALA A 12 -9.08 -23.15 -8.99
C ALA A 12 -9.03 -23.59 -10.47
N ARG A 13 -10.16 -23.41 -11.19
CA ARG A 13 -10.30 -23.61 -12.65
C ARG A 13 -9.58 -22.49 -13.44
N SER A 14 -8.93 -22.89 -14.54
CA SER A 14 -7.86 -22.14 -15.25
C SER A 14 -8.13 -20.66 -15.61
N LYS A 15 -9.34 -20.28 -16.04
CA LYS A 15 -9.63 -18.89 -16.49
C LYS A 15 -9.93 -17.92 -15.33
N GLU A 16 -10.74 -18.36 -14.37
CA GLU A 16 -11.06 -17.58 -13.17
C GLU A 16 -9.79 -17.39 -12.32
N PHE A 17 -8.94 -18.42 -12.29
CA PHE A 17 -7.62 -18.37 -11.65
C PHE A 17 -6.72 -17.27 -12.23
N ALA A 18 -6.57 -17.20 -13.56
CA ALA A 18 -5.75 -16.18 -14.20
C ALA A 18 -6.26 -14.75 -13.94
N HIS A 19 -7.58 -14.57 -13.83
CA HIS A 19 -8.16 -13.28 -13.45
C HIS A 19 -7.90 -12.94 -11.98
N GLY A 20 -8.09 -13.91 -11.07
CA GLY A 20 -7.82 -13.76 -9.65
C GLY A 20 -6.36 -13.43 -9.35
N ILE A 21 -5.41 -14.12 -10.01
CA ILE A 21 -3.97 -13.83 -9.90
C ILE A 21 -3.69 -12.38 -10.32
N ARG A 22 -4.20 -11.93 -11.47
CA ARG A 22 -3.98 -10.55 -11.95
C ARG A 22 -4.56 -9.52 -10.99
N GLY A 23 -5.75 -9.78 -10.44
CA GLY A 23 -6.36 -8.92 -9.41
C GLY A 23 -5.50 -8.86 -8.14
N HIS A 24 -5.04 -10.01 -7.67
CA HIS A 24 -4.18 -10.12 -6.50
C HIS A 24 -2.83 -9.39 -6.68
N TRP A 25 -2.13 -9.62 -7.80
CA TRP A 25 -0.92 -8.86 -8.13
C TRP A 25 -1.17 -7.36 -8.25
N GLY A 26 -2.34 -6.97 -8.74
CA GLY A 26 -2.76 -5.58 -8.77
C GLY A 26 -2.87 -4.96 -7.38
N ILE A 27 -3.25 -5.73 -6.36
CA ILE A 27 -3.28 -5.26 -4.96
C ILE A 27 -1.85 -5.21 -4.42
N GLU A 28 -1.07 -6.28 -4.60
CA GLU A 28 0.31 -6.40 -4.13
C GLU A 28 1.18 -5.24 -4.64
N ASN A 29 1.13 -4.98 -5.95
CA ASN A 29 1.95 -3.97 -6.59
C ASN A 29 1.52 -2.54 -6.22
N ARG A 30 0.22 -2.31 -6.01
CA ARG A 30 -0.30 -0.96 -5.70
C ARG A 30 -0.27 -0.64 -4.21
N LEU A 31 -0.41 -1.62 -3.33
CA LEU A 31 -0.50 -1.39 -1.88
C LEU A 31 0.79 -1.78 -1.17
N HIS A 32 1.19 -3.05 -1.27
CA HIS A 32 2.31 -3.60 -0.52
C HIS A 32 3.64 -3.02 -0.98
N TRP A 33 3.94 -3.06 -2.28
CA TRP A 33 5.19 -2.49 -2.79
C TRP A 33 5.37 -1.00 -2.43
N VAL A 34 4.29 -0.22 -2.50
CA VAL A 34 4.34 1.21 -2.13
C VAL A 34 4.61 1.38 -0.64
N LYS A 35 3.97 0.57 0.22
CA LYS A 35 4.22 0.59 1.66
C LYS A 35 5.66 0.22 2.00
N ASP A 36 6.14 -0.86 1.42
CA ASP A 36 7.45 -1.44 1.72
C ASP A 36 8.57 -0.53 1.24
N VAL A 37 8.47 -0.04 -0.01
CA VAL A 37 9.55 0.69 -0.68
C VAL A 37 9.39 2.21 -0.60
N VAL A 38 8.20 2.75 -0.88
CA VAL A 38 7.99 4.21 -0.94
C VAL A 38 7.75 4.81 0.45
N LEU A 39 7.05 4.08 1.31
CA LEU A 39 6.80 4.47 2.71
C LEU A 39 7.79 3.84 3.70
N ASN A 40 8.82 3.15 3.19
CA ASN A 40 9.93 2.56 3.94
C ASN A 40 9.45 1.70 5.11
N GLU A 41 8.39 0.90 4.93
CA GLU A 41 7.89 -0.01 5.96
C GLU A 41 8.93 -1.09 6.29
N ASP A 42 9.62 -1.65 5.28
CA ASP A 42 10.68 -2.66 5.47
C ASP A 42 11.92 -2.13 6.21
N LEU A 43 12.19 -0.83 6.08
CA LEU A 43 13.30 -0.16 6.76
C LEU A 43 12.90 0.39 8.14
N SER A 44 11.64 0.23 8.55
CA SER A 44 11.15 0.76 9.81
C SER A 44 11.71 -0.03 10.98
N THR A 45 12.36 0.63 11.92
CA THR A 45 12.88 0.03 13.17
C THR A 45 11.81 -0.10 14.27
N ILE A 46 10.56 0.26 13.96
CA ILE A 46 9.44 0.21 14.88
C ILE A 46 8.98 -1.25 14.98
N HIS A 47 9.30 -1.90 16.09
CA HIS A 47 8.99 -3.32 16.32
C HIS A 47 8.32 -3.61 17.69
N MET A 48 8.06 -2.57 18.49
CA MET A 48 7.57 -2.74 19.86
C MET A 48 6.04 -2.75 19.94
N GLY A 49 5.48 -3.77 20.61
CA GLY A 49 4.04 -3.87 20.87
C GLY A 49 3.20 -3.77 19.60
N ASP A 50 2.11 -3.01 19.66
CA ASP A 50 1.18 -2.80 18.54
C ASP A 50 1.62 -1.68 17.58
N ALA A 51 2.78 -1.05 17.80
CA ALA A 51 3.26 0.04 16.98
C ALA A 51 3.43 -0.32 15.48
N PRO A 52 3.94 -1.51 15.10
CA PRO A 52 4.04 -1.90 13.69
C PRO A 52 2.67 -1.95 13.00
N ALA A 53 1.68 -2.54 13.68
CA ALA A 53 0.31 -2.66 13.17
C ALA A 53 -0.35 -1.28 13.03
N ASN A 54 -0.23 -0.44 14.06
CA ASN A 54 -0.79 0.91 14.05
C ASN A 54 -0.20 1.76 12.92
N ILE A 55 1.12 1.73 12.74
CA ILE A 55 1.78 2.46 11.66
C ILE A 55 1.38 1.90 10.29
N SER A 56 1.22 0.58 10.14
CA SER A 56 0.75 0.00 8.87
C SER A 56 -0.67 0.46 8.51
N VAL A 57 -1.56 0.61 9.50
CA VAL A 57 -2.89 1.19 9.32
C VAL A 57 -2.80 2.65 8.90
N VAL A 58 -1.99 3.46 9.59
CA VAL A 58 -1.78 4.87 9.25
C VAL A 58 -1.25 5.02 7.81
N ARG A 59 -0.26 4.23 7.41
CA ARG A 59 0.27 4.22 6.03
C ARG A 59 -0.82 3.88 5.00
N ALA A 60 -1.72 2.94 5.32
CA ALA A 60 -2.85 2.61 4.45
C ALA A 60 -3.84 3.78 4.33
N ILE A 61 -4.15 4.48 5.43
CA ILE A 61 -5.01 5.67 5.42
C ILE A 61 -4.39 6.76 4.54
N VAL A 62 -3.12 7.08 4.75
CA VAL A 62 -2.39 8.08 3.95
C VAL A 62 -2.45 7.72 2.46
N LEU A 63 -2.19 6.46 2.11
CA LEU A 63 -2.24 6.01 0.72
C LEU A 63 -3.62 6.23 0.08
N ASN A 64 -4.70 5.94 0.82
CA ASN A 64 -6.06 6.15 0.35
C ASN A 64 -6.41 7.63 0.19
N VAL A 65 -5.97 8.48 1.12
CA VAL A 65 -6.16 9.94 1.03
C VAL A 65 -5.46 10.51 -0.21
N LEU A 66 -4.21 10.12 -0.45
CA LEU A 66 -3.45 10.59 -1.61
C LEU A 66 -4.10 10.15 -2.92
N ARG A 67 -4.57 8.89 -3.01
CA ARG A 67 -5.28 8.39 -4.19
C ARG A 67 -6.62 9.07 -4.42
N ARG A 68 -7.38 9.32 -3.35
CA ARG A 68 -8.67 10.03 -3.44
C ARG A 68 -8.49 11.44 -3.99
N ASN A 69 -7.37 12.07 -3.70
CA ASN A 69 -7.00 13.40 -4.19
C ASN A 69 -6.26 13.39 -5.55
N GLY A 70 -6.25 12.26 -6.26
CA GLY A 70 -5.75 12.18 -7.64
C GLY A 70 -4.24 12.03 -7.78
N TYR A 71 -3.52 11.69 -6.71
CA TYR A 71 -2.10 11.38 -6.82
C TYR A 71 -1.87 9.94 -7.30
N ASP A 72 -1.54 9.78 -8.58
CA ASP A 72 -1.16 8.49 -9.16
C ASP A 72 0.21 8.01 -8.66
N SER A 73 1.14 8.95 -8.45
CA SER A 73 2.48 8.68 -7.93
C SER A 73 2.61 9.17 -6.49
N ILE A 74 2.81 8.23 -5.57
CA ILE A 74 2.95 8.52 -4.14
C ILE A 74 4.30 9.18 -3.82
N THR A 75 5.35 8.85 -4.57
CA THR A 75 6.65 9.54 -4.48
C THR A 75 6.52 11.02 -4.86
N THR A 76 5.69 11.33 -5.87
CA THR A 76 5.40 12.70 -6.27
C THR A 76 4.64 13.43 -5.16
N ALA A 77 3.61 12.79 -4.59
CA ALA A 77 2.86 13.32 -3.47
C ALA A 77 3.76 13.62 -2.26
N GLN A 78 4.63 12.69 -1.86
CA GLN A 78 5.62 12.92 -0.80
C GLN A 78 6.51 14.13 -1.09
N ARG A 79 7.05 14.26 -2.31
CA ARG A 79 7.93 15.39 -2.65
C ARG A 79 7.23 16.75 -2.48
N PHE A 80 5.95 16.84 -2.84
CA PHE A 80 5.21 18.11 -2.79
C PHE A 80 4.56 18.40 -1.44
N LEU A 81 4.20 17.36 -0.68
CA LEU A 81 3.40 17.50 0.55
C LEU A 81 4.23 17.32 1.82
N SER A 82 5.35 16.59 1.80
CA SER A 82 6.11 16.29 3.03
C SER A 82 6.65 17.52 3.76
N ASN A 83 6.80 18.66 3.06
CA ASN A 83 7.31 19.90 3.64
C ASN A 83 6.23 20.96 3.89
N ASP A 84 4.95 20.63 3.67
CA ASP A 84 3.86 21.59 3.74
C ASP A 84 2.65 20.98 4.47
N ILE A 85 2.58 21.25 5.77
CA ILE A 85 1.55 20.71 6.67
C ILE A 85 0.16 21.26 6.32
N ASP A 86 0.08 22.51 5.87
CA ASP A 86 -1.19 23.14 5.52
C ASP A 86 -1.81 22.47 4.29
N LYS A 87 -0.98 22.13 3.29
CA LYS A 87 -1.45 21.31 2.15
C LYS A 87 -1.89 19.91 2.55
N LEU A 88 -1.24 19.29 3.54
CA LEU A 88 -1.65 17.98 4.04
C LEU A 88 -3.01 18.02 4.73
N LEU A 89 -3.31 19.08 5.48
CA LEU A 89 -4.60 19.28 6.15
C LEU A 89 -5.74 19.45 5.14
N ILE A 90 -5.51 20.22 4.07
CA ILE A 90 -6.49 20.41 2.99
C ILE A 90 -6.90 19.09 2.32
N LEU A 91 -6.01 18.09 2.26
CA LEU A 91 -6.33 16.78 1.67
C LEU A 91 -7.28 15.93 2.52
N LEU A 92 -7.51 16.31 3.78
CA LEU A 92 -8.37 15.60 4.72
C LEU A 92 -9.78 16.21 4.83
N GLU A 93 -10.00 17.40 4.30
CA GLU A 93 -11.31 18.06 4.17
C GLU A 93 -12.11 17.49 2.98
#